data_AF-A0A3P8W5W3-F1
#
_entry.id   AF-A0A3P8W5W3-F1
#
_cell.length_a   1.000
_cell.length_b   1.000
_cell.length_c   1.000
_cell.angle_alpha   90.00
_cell.angle_beta   90.00
_cell.angle_gamma   90.00
#
_symmetry.space_group_name_H-M   'P 1'
#
loop_
_entity.id
_entity.type
_entity.pdbx_description
1 polymer ?
#
loop_
_entity_poly.entity_id
_entity_poly.type
_entity_poly.pdbx_seq_one_letter_code
_entity_poly.pdbx_strand_id
1 'polypeptide(L)'
;LFSPFCSVFMDDAAANEVLNRRRRANSFFEEVKQGNMERECMEERCSFEEAREIFENKEKTDEFWNVYFDGDACISNPCAHGGQCKDGIGSYLCFCPAGFQGYNCEIVIPELCESKNGGCEHFCNVVQENIRCSCADGYFLTADDKSCLSNQTFKCGQIVAKKTRTIFRYERKNVTAENTTDANSTEEEEINAEMASMTRIVNGENCPPGECPWQALLLNEDDIGFCGGTILNEYIILTAAHCMNQSRYIYIKLGEFDTLVVDGNEATHSIEAIVTHVRYKPETYHNDIALIKLTQTLQKSFTLSSQLLMRQPVGLVSGFGRLGEGQQASTILQRLALPYVDRQDCLDSTQFRISQRMFCAGYHTAPKDACQGDSGGPHVTLYRDTYFVTGIVSWGEGCARKGKYGVYTQVSKYIHWIKDGINTLMTKGGRAKRHHGTIKRLVL
;
A
#
# COMPACT_ATOMS: atom_id res chain seq x y z
N LEU A 1 31.60 -80.39 28.51
CA LEU A 1 31.95 -79.61 29.70
C LEU A 1 31.75 -78.14 29.35
N PHE A 2 30.54 -77.63 29.62
CA PHE A 2 30.20 -76.23 29.46
C PHE A 2 30.80 -75.43 30.63
N SER A 3 31.55 -74.37 30.32
CA SER A 3 31.63 -73.17 31.17
C SER A 3 31.46 -71.97 30.25
N PRO A 4 30.26 -71.38 30.22
CA PRO A 4 29.95 -70.20 29.43
C PRO A 4 30.06 -68.92 30.29
N PHE A 5 30.19 -67.78 29.61
CA PHE A 5 30.03 -66.41 30.12
C PHE A 5 31.08 -65.90 31.13
N CYS A 6 32.11 -65.23 30.60
CA CYS A 6 32.59 -64.02 31.25
C CYS A 6 31.49 -62.96 31.07
N SER A 7 30.62 -62.80 32.08
CA SER A 7 29.64 -61.73 32.11
C SER A 7 30.37 -60.41 32.36
N VAL A 8 30.47 -59.57 31.33
CA VAL A 8 30.99 -58.20 31.41
C VAL A 8 29.97 -57.25 32.08
N PHE A 9 28.79 -57.73 32.44
CA PHE A 9 27.76 -56.98 33.13
C PHE A 9 27.67 -57.39 34.60
N MET A 10 27.84 -56.41 35.49
CA MET A 10 27.56 -56.54 36.92
C MET A 10 26.05 -56.59 37.15
N ASP A 11 25.65 -57.34 38.19
CA ASP A 11 24.29 -57.37 38.72
C ASP A 11 23.87 -55.98 39.27
N ASP A 12 22.60 -55.60 39.14
CA ASP A 12 22.08 -54.27 39.50
C ASP A 12 22.35 -53.93 40.98
N ALA A 13 22.30 -54.94 41.86
CA ALA A 13 22.62 -54.78 43.28
C ALA A 13 24.11 -54.54 43.52
N ALA A 14 24.98 -55.19 42.73
CA ALA A 14 26.44 -55.04 42.83
C ALA A 14 26.94 -53.73 42.18
N ALA A 15 26.27 -53.26 41.12
CA ALA A 15 26.59 -51.97 40.46
C ALA A 15 26.32 -50.78 41.39
N ASN A 16 25.25 -50.85 42.21
CA ASN A 16 24.92 -49.84 43.20
C ASN A 16 25.89 -49.76 44.39
N GLU A 17 26.69 -50.80 44.67
CA GLU A 17 27.69 -50.78 45.76
C GLU A 17 29.01 -50.10 45.37
N VAL A 18 29.43 -50.19 44.09
CA VAL A 18 30.76 -49.71 43.63
C VAL A 18 30.77 -48.21 43.31
N LEU A 19 29.63 -47.62 42.96
CA LEU A 19 29.47 -46.18 42.77
C LEU A 19 28.39 -45.64 43.72
N ASN A 20 28.72 -45.54 45.01
CA ASN A 20 27.89 -44.82 45.98
C ASN A 20 27.95 -43.30 45.72
N ARG A 21 27.33 -42.86 44.62
CA ARG A 21 27.13 -41.45 44.30
C ARG A 21 26.00 -40.95 45.22
N ARG A 22 26.31 -40.03 46.14
CA ARG A 22 25.32 -39.45 47.07
C ARG A 22 24.31 -38.60 46.31
N ARG A 23 23.03 -38.72 46.66
CA ARG A 23 21.96 -37.84 46.17
C ARG A 23 22.29 -36.38 46.40
N ARG A 24 21.89 -35.52 45.47
CA ARG A 24 22.11 -34.08 45.59
C ARG A 24 21.03 -33.41 46.44
N ALA A 25 19.79 -33.92 46.33
CA ALA A 25 18.61 -33.54 47.09
C ALA A 25 18.80 -33.60 48.61
N ASN A 26 18.33 -32.57 49.31
CA ASN A 26 18.34 -32.39 50.77
C ASN A 26 19.74 -32.37 51.41
N SER A 27 20.75 -31.86 50.69
CA SER A 27 22.12 -31.72 51.23
C SER A 27 22.37 -30.31 51.81
N PHE A 28 23.11 -30.21 52.93
CA PHE A 28 23.30 -28.96 53.71
C PHE A 28 23.85 -27.75 52.92
N PHE A 29 24.38 -27.95 51.71
CA PHE A 29 24.89 -26.89 50.82
C PHE A 29 24.42 -27.10 49.38
N GLU A 30 23.24 -27.68 49.18
CA GLU A 30 22.67 -27.97 47.87
C GLU A 30 22.59 -26.73 46.98
N GLU A 31 21.99 -25.64 47.50
CA GLU A 31 21.81 -24.35 46.84
C GLU A 31 23.12 -23.63 46.44
N VAL A 32 24.27 -24.07 46.97
CA VAL A 32 25.59 -23.46 46.66
C VAL A 32 26.20 -24.07 45.39
N LYS A 33 25.63 -25.16 44.88
CA LYS A 33 26.18 -25.88 43.72
C LYS A 33 25.35 -25.58 42.48
N GLN A 34 26.01 -25.33 41.34
CA GLN A 34 25.33 -25.08 40.06
C GLN A 34 24.38 -26.22 39.65
N GLY A 35 23.12 -25.90 39.33
CA GLY A 35 22.09 -26.88 38.93
C GLY A 35 22.56 -27.83 37.84
N ASN A 36 22.17 -29.09 37.90
CA ASN A 36 22.53 -30.10 36.91
C ASN A 36 21.35 -30.98 36.53
N MET A 37 20.86 -30.81 35.30
CA MET A 37 19.71 -31.54 34.76
C MET A 37 19.81 -33.05 34.91
N GLU A 38 20.94 -33.64 34.52
CA GLU A 38 21.11 -35.10 34.56
C GLU A 38 21.02 -35.62 36.00
N ARG A 39 21.62 -34.91 36.97
CA ARG A 39 21.61 -35.38 38.36
C ARG A 39 20.33 -35.07 39.12
N GLU A 40 19.73 -33.92 38.88
CA GLU A 40 18.60 -33.42 39.69
C GLU A 40 17.24 -33.83 39.09
N CYS A 41 17.14 -33.89 37.76
CA CYS A 41 15.86 -34.16 37.08
C CYS A 41 15.82 -35.48 36.29
N MET A 42 16.97 -36.10 35.95
CA MET A 42 16.98 -37.40 35.24
C MET A 42 17.31 -38.57 36.16
N GLU A 43 18.37 -38.46 36.97
CA GLU A 43 18.76 -39.41 38.01
C GLU A 43 17.83 -39.30 39.25
N GLU A 44 17.27 -38.11 39.50
CA GLU A 44 16.40 -37.78 40.64
C GLU A 44 15.11 -37.06 40.17
N ARG A 45 14.15 -36.84 41.09
CA ARG A 45 12.95 -36.04 40.81
C ARG A 45 13.16 -34.60 41.27
N CYS A 46 13.24 -33.66 40.33
CA CYS A 46 13.35 -32.23 40.65
C CYS A 46 11.98 -31.52 40.76
N SER A 47 12.00 -30.40 41.46
CA SER A 47 10.97 -29.38 41.57
C SER A 47 11.13 -28.29 40.50
N PHE A 48 10.09 -27.47 40.31
CA PHE A 48 10.13 -26.38 39.34
C PHE A 48 11.25 -25.37 39.63
N GLU A 49 11.52 -25.13 40.91
CA GLU A 49 12.54 -24.17 41.32
C GLU A 49 13.96 -24.68 41.00
N GLU A 50 14.22 -25.97 41.19
CA GLU A 50 15.48 -26.60 40.77
C GLU A 50 15.64 -26.57 39.25
N ALA A 51 14.58 -26.82 38.49
CA ALA A 51 14.59 -26.65 37.03
C ALA A 51 14.91 -25.20 36.64
N ARG A 52 14.34 -24.21 37.34
CA ARG A 52 14.60 -22.77 37.11
C ARG A 52 16.06 -22.40 37.35
N GLU A 53 16.69 -23.01 38.34
CA GLU A 53 18.12 -22.84 38.64
C GLU A 53 19.03 -23.49 37.59
N ILE A 54 18.60 -24.58 36.97
CA ILE A 54 19.36 -25.25 35.90
C ILE A 54 19.45 -24.39 34.63
N PHE A 55 18.33 -23.81 34.19
CA PHE A 55 18.27 -23.12 32.89
C PHE A 55 18.55 -21.62 32.97
N GLU A 56 18.39 -21.00 34.15
CA GLU A 56 18.52 -19.55 34.40
C GLU A 56 17.70 -18.68 33.41
N ASN A 57 16.74 -19.28 32.72
CA ASN A 57 15.91 -18.67 31.70
C ASN A 57 14.51 -19.24 31.81
N LYS A 58 13.54 -18.35 31.95
CA LYS A 58 12.14 -18.73 32.19
C LYS A 58 11.56 -19.56 31.05
N GLU A 59 11.77 -19.16 29.80
CA GLU A 59 11.22 -19.85 28.63
C GLU A 59 11.76 -21.28 28.51
N LYS A 60 13.07 -21.46 28.68
CA LYS A 60 13.71 -22.79 28.66
C LYS A 60 13.26 -23.67 29.84
N THR A 61 13.07 -23.06 31.01
CA THR A 61 12.56 -23.75 32.20
C THR A 61 11.15 -24.26 31.96
N ASP A 62 10.27 -23.40 31.44
CA ASP A 62 8.88 -23.74 31.15
C ASP A 62 8.78 -24.83 30.07
N GLU A 63 9.58 -24.74 29.00
CA GLU A 63 9.65 -25.77 27.95
C GLU A 63 10.08 -27.14 28.48
N PHE A 64 11.12 -27.17 29.31
CA PHE A 64 11.53 -28.41 29.96
C PHE A 64 10.45 -28.94 30.91
N TRP A 65 9.88 -28.05 31.72
CA TRP A 65 8.96 -28.44 32.78
C TRP A 65 7.64 -28.98 32.27
N ASN A 66 7.10 -28.42 31.18
CA ASN A 66 5.89 -28.94 30.54
C ASN A 66 6.07 -30.41 30.15
N VAL A 67 7.17 -30.72 29.45
CA VAL A 67 7.47 -32.10 29.05
C VAL A 67 7.75 -33.01 30.26
N TYR A 68 8.47 -32.50 31.26
CA TYR A 68 8.87 -33.28 32.44
C TYR A 68 7.69 -33.63 33.37
N PHE A 69 6.68 -32.76 33.47
CA PHE A 69 5.57 -32.92 34.40
C PHE A 69 4.52 -33.91 33.92
N ASP A 70 4.11 -33.84 32.65
CA ASP A 70 3.03 -34.67 32.09
C ASP A 70 3.26 -35.19 30.66
N GLY A 71 4.45 -34.94 30.09
CA GLY A 71 4.86 -35.46 28.79
C GLY A 71 4.52 -34.54 27.63
N ASP A 72 5.27 -34.63 26.54
CA ASP A 72 5.13 -33.75 25.36
C ASP A 72 3.86 -34.10 24.55
N ALA A 73 2.84 -33.25 24.63
CA ALA A 73 1.59 -33.39 23.90
C ALA A 73 1.74 -33.18 22.37
N CYS A 74 2.83 -32.55 21.93
CA CYS A 74 3.11 -32.29 20.52
C CYS A 74 3.64 -33.52 19.75
N ILE A 75 4.06 -34.60 20.44
CA ILE A 75 4.52 -35.84 19.80
C ILE A 75 3.50 -36.42 18.81
N SER A 76 2.21 -36.25 19.11
CA SER A 76 1.12 -36.76 18.27
C SER A 76 0.89 -35.97 16.97
N ASN A 77 1.63 -34.88 16.75
CA ASN A 77 1.42 -33.90 15.67
C ASN A 77 -0.04 -33.43 15.57
N PRO A 78 -0.60 -32.83 16.64
CA PRO A 78 -2.02 -32.50 16.69
C PRO A 78 -2.41 -31.31 15.78
N CYS A 79 -1.46 -30.43 15.45
CA CYS A 79 -1.71 -29.24 14.63
C CYS A 79 -1.77 -29.60 13.14
N ALA A 80 -2.94 -29.40 12.53
CA ALA A 80 -3.18 -29.61 11.11
C ALA A 80 -2.55 -28.52 10.23
N HIS A 81 -2.51 -28.78 8.91
CA HIS A 81 -2.11 -27.83 7.86
C HIS A 81 -0.74 -27.16 8.06
N GLY A 82 0.18 -27.82 8.76
CA GLY A 82 1.52 -27.29 9.03
C GLY A 82 1.59 -26.27 10.18
N GLY A 83 0.61 -26.27 11.09
CA GLY A 83 0.66 -25.48 12.31
C GLY A 83 1.81 -25.90 13.24
N GLN A 84 2.42 -24.93 13.91
CA GLN A 84 3.48 -25.19 14.88
C GLN A 84 2.87 -25.53 16.24
N CYS A 85 3.22 -26.69 16.78
CA CYS A 85 2.77 -27.12 18.10
C CYS A 85 3.72 -26.62 19.18
N LYS A 86 3.17 -26.07 20.27
CA LYS A 86 3.90 -25.78 21.50
C LYS A 86 3.23 -26.49 22.67
N ASP A 87 4.03 -27.26 23.39
CA ASP A 87 3.61 -28.04 24.53
C ASP A 87 3.32 -27.16 25.76
N GLY A 88 2.45 -27.65 26.64
CA GLY A 88 1.98 -26.96 27.84
C GLY A 88 1.45 -27.94 28.88
N ILE A 89 1.33 -27.48 30.13
CA ILE A 89 0.81 -28.33 31.22
C ILE A 89 -0.66 -28.66 30.95
N GLY A 90 -0.96 -29.95 30.81
CA GLY A 90 -2.28 -30.52 30.58
C GLY A 90 -2.91 -30.17 29.23
N SER A 91 -2.19 -29.51 28.32
CA SER A 91 -2.70 -29.05 27.02
C SER A 91 -1.59 -28.58 26.09
N TYR A 92 -1.85 -28.50 24.79
CA TYR A 92 -0.95 -27.88 23.82
C TYR A 92 -1.60 -26.66 23.17
N LEU A 93 -0.76 -25.87 22.49
CA LEU A 93 -1.18 -24.73 21.68
C LEU A 93 -0.68 -24.91 20.24
N CYS A 94 -1.59 -24.73 19.28
CA CYS A 94 -1.24 -24.68 17.86
C CYS A 94 -1.15 -23.23 17.37
N PHE A 95 0.00 -22.87 16.81
CA PHE A 95 0.16 -21.63 16.04
C PHE A 95 -0.19 -21.90 14.58
N CYS A 96 -1.41 -21.50 14.21
CA CYS A 96 -1.93 -21.78 12.89
C CYS A 96 -1.32 -20.89 11.80
N PRO A 97 -0.99 -21.46 10.63
CA PRO A 97 -0.52 -20.68 9.50
C PRO A 97 -1.66 -19.80 8.96
N ALA A 98 -1.30 -18.76 8.21
CA ALA A 98 -2.28 -17.84 7.64
C ALA A 98 -3.31 -18.57 6.78
N GLY A 99 -4.60 -18.34 7.04
CA GLY A 99 -5.71 -19.00 6.34
C GLY A 99 -6.34 -20.16 7.11
N PHE A 100 -5.80 -20.51 8.28
CA PHE A 100 -6.33 -21.56 9.14
C PHE A 100 -6.60 -21.04 10.56
N GLN A 101 -7.59 -21.63 11.22
CA GLN A 101 -7.96 -21.37 12.61
C GLN A 101 -8.52 -22.65 13.25
N GLY A 102 -8.98 -22.57 14.49
CA GLY A 102 -9.40 -23.73 15.27
C GLY A 102 -8.31 -24.14 16.26
N TYR A 103 -8.66 -25.02 17.20
CA TYR A 103 -7.75 -25.45 18.25
C TYR A 103 -6.55 -26.21 17.67
N ASN A 104 -6.79 -26.97 16.60
CA ASN A 104 -5.81 -27.79 15.88
C ASN A 104 -5.55 -27.26 14.47
N CYS A 105 -5.89 -26.00 14.17
CA CYS A 105 -5.79 -25.44 12.81
C CYS A 105 -6.62 -26.20 11.76
N GLU A 106 -7.69 -26.86 12.19
CA GLU A 106 -8.56 -27.71 11.37
C GLU A 106 -9.56 -26.91 10.52
N ILE A 107 -9.81 -25.65 10.89
CA ILE A 107 -10.80 -24.79 10.24
C ILE A 107 -10.08 -23.95 9.18
N VAL A 108 -10.45 -24.15 7.91
CA VAL A 108 -10.05 -23.27 6.81
C VAL A 108 -10.85 -21.97 6.92
N ILE A 109 -10.18 -20.83 6.98
CA ILE A 109 -10.83 -19.52 6.94
C ILE A 109 -11.29 -19.29 5.49
N PRO A 110 -12.59 -19.22 5.20
CA PRO A 110 -13.06 -18.97 3.84
C PRO A 110 -12.50 -17.63 3.37
N GLU A 111 -11.85 -17.64 2.21
CA GLU A 111 -11.52 -16.41 1.51
C GLU A 111 -12.86 -15.77 1.13
N LEU A 112 -13.06 -14.54 1.58
CA LEU A 112 -14.21 -13.70 1.24
C LEU A 112 -13.64 -12.45 0.58
N CYS A 113 -14.39 -11.73 -0.25
CA CYS A 113 -13.89 -10.46 -0.80
C CYS A 113 -13.54 -9.47 0.33
N GLU A 114 -14.22 -9.57 1.47
CA GLU A 114 -13.95 -8.83 2.70
C GLU A 114 -12.66 -9.25 3.40
N SER A 115 -12.09 -10.42 3.09
CA SER A 115 -10.84 -10.90 3.68
C SER A 115 -9.77 -10.98 2.60
N LYS A 116 -8.72 -10.14 2.71
CA LYS A 116 -7.61 -10.10 1.73
C LYS A 116 -8.06 -10.04 0.25
N ASN A 117 -9.18 -9.39 -0.06
CA ASN A 117 -9.74 -9.29 -1.42
C ASN A 117 -10.06 -10.66 -2.05
N GLY A 118 -10.41 -11.68 -1.25
CA GLY A 118 -10.63 -13.04 -1.77
C GLY A 118 -9.42 -13.63 -2.49
N GLY A 119 -8.22 -13.13 -2.20
CA GLY A 119 -6.98 -13.49 -2.89
C GLY A 119 -6.77 -12.80 -4.26
N CYS A 120 -7.77 -12.07 -4.77
CA CYS A 120 -7.69 -11.39 -6.07
C CYS A 120 -6.63 -10.28 -6.09
N GLU A 121 -5.90 -10.17 -7.19
CA GLU A 121 -4.90 -9.12 -7.37
C GLU A 121 -5.49 -7.75 -7.60
N HIS A 122 -6.61 -7.66 -8.32
CA HIS A 122 -7.29 -6.40 -8.59
C HIS A 122 -8.69 -6.37 -7.97
N PHE A 123 -9.68 -6.99 -8.62
CA PHE A 123 -11.07 -6.87 -8.19
C PHE A 123 -11.67 -8.23 -7.83
N CYS A 124 -12.30 -8.32 -6.66
CA CYS A 124 -13.08 -9.48 -6.22
C CYS A 124 -14.57 -9.18 -6.29
N ASN A 125 -15.35 -10.11 -6.84
CA ASN A 125 -16.81 -10.10 -6.76
C ASN A 125 -17.32 -11.49 -6.38
N VAL A 126 -18.42 -11.55 -5.63
CA VAL A 126 -19.10 -12.81 -5.30
C VAL A 126 -20.16 -13.08 -6.36
N VAL A 127 -20.06 -14.21 -7.06
CA VAL A 127 -21.02 -14.67 -8.08
C VAL A 127 -21.47 -16.07 -7.71
N GLN A 128 -22.76 -16.25 -7.44
CA GLN A 128 -23.33 -17.55 -7.04
C GLN A 128 -22.55 -18.20 -5.88
N GLU A 129 -22.30 -17.42 -4.81
CA GLU A 129 -21.53 -17.84 -3.61
C GLU A 129 -20.05 -18.16 -3.84
N ASN A 130 -19.55 -18.05 -5.09
CA ASN A 130 -18.14 -18.23 -5.41
C ASN A 130 -17.43 -16.88 -5.62
N ILE A 131 -16.17 -16.81 -5.21
CA ILE A 131 -15.31 -15.68 -5.54
C ILE A 131 -14.95 -15.73 -7.01
N ARG A 132 -15.08 -14.58 -7.67
CA ARG A 132 -14.59 -14.35 -9.02
C ARG A 132 -13.70 -13.13 -9.06
N CYS A 133 -12.45 -13.34 -9.43
CA CYS A 133 -11.51 -12.26 -9.66
C CYS A 133 -11.67 -11.65 -11.06
N SER A 134 -11.34 -10.37 -11.19
CA SER A 134 -11.28 -9.66 -12.46
C SER A 134 -10.19 -8.58 -12.40
N CYS A 135 -9.71 -8.16 -13.57
CA CYS A 135 -8.54 -7.27 -13.68
C CYS A 135 -8.91 -5.87 -14.19
N ALA A 136 -8.03 -4.92 -13.90
CA ALA A 136 -8.01 -3.57 -14.46
C ALA A 136 -7.94 -3.59 -16.01
N ASP A 137 -8.39 -2.51 -16.66
CA ASP A 137 -8.29 -2.35 -18.11
C ASP A 137 -6.82 -2.45 -18.55
N GLY A 138 -6.54 -3.24 -19.59
CA GLY A 138 -5.16 -3.52 -20.02
C GLY A 138 -4.48 -4.65 -19.26
N TYR A 139 -5.13 -5.28 -18.28
CA TYR A 139 -4.70 -6.52 -17.63
C TYR A 139 -5.65 -7.68 -17.93
N PHE A 140 -5.14 -8.90 -17.87
CA PHE A 140 -5.89 -10.14 -18.03
C PHE A 140 -5.64 -11.08 -16.85
N LEU A 141 -6.68 -11.82 -16.45
CA LEU A 141 -6.62 -12.78 -15.36
C LEU A 141 -5.75 -13.97 -15.78
N THR A 142 -4.87 -14.42 -14.89
CA THR A 142 -4.01 -15.58 -15.19
C THR A 142 -4.70 -16.91 -14.87
N ALA A 143 -4.03 -18.02 -15.18
CA ALA A 143 -4.55 -19.38 -15.00
C ALA A 143 -4.80 -19.77 -13.52
N ASP A 144 -4.32 -18.97 -12.57
CA ASP A 144 -4.59 -19.13 -11.13
C ASP A 144 -5.93 -18.52 -10.70
N ASP A 145 -6.69 -17.93 -11.64
CA ASP A 145 -7.96 -17.23 -11.42
C ASP A 145 -7.88 -16.09 -10.38
N LYS A 146 -6.68 -15.58 -10.06
CA LYS A 146 -6.46 -14.56 -9.02
C LYS A 146 -5.52 -13.44 -9.45
N SER A 147 -4.44 -13.76 -10.15
CA SER A 147 -3.41 -12.81 -10.56
C SER A 147 -3.77 -12.10 -11.86
N CYS A 148 -3.20 -10.91 -12.06
CA CYS A 148 -3.47 -10.04 -13.19
C CYS A 148 -2.17 -9.66 -13.90
N LEU A 149 -2.02 -10.09 -15.15
CA LEU A 149 -0.87 -9.76 -15.99
C LEU A 149 -1.26 -8.78 -17.10
N SER A 150 -0.28 -8.05 -17.61
CA SER A 150 -0.46 -7.18 -18.78
C SER A 150 0.73 -7.35 -19.72
N ASN A 151 0.43 -7.37 -21.02
CA ASN A 151 1.40 -7.41 -22.10
C ASN A 151 1.76 -6.02 -22.64
N GLN A 152 1.15 -4.96 -22.08
CA GLN A 152 1.41 -3.60 -22.49
C GLN A 152 2.76 -3.13 -21.94
N THR A 153 3.51 -2.39 -22.75
CA THR A 153 4.76 -1.74 -22.33
C THR A 153 4.49 -0.67 -21.27
N PHE A 154 3.37 0.03 -21.41
CA PHE A 154 2.87 1.03 -20.46
C PHE A 154 1.55 0.55 -19.88
N LYS A 155 1.63 -0.12 -18.74
CA LYS A 155 0.48 -0.66 -18.02
C LYS A 155 -0.09 0.44 -17.13
N CYS A 156 -1.41 0.56 -17.07
CA CYS A 156 -2.06 1.49 -16.17
C CYS A 156 -1.66 1.23 -14.71
N GLY A 157 -1.48 2.30 -13.94
CA GLY A 157 -1.21 2.22 -12.51
C GLY A 157 0.19 1.71 -12.14
N GLN A 158 1.04 1.35 -13.09
CA GLN A 158 2.42 0.95 -12.82
C GLN A 158 3.38 2.13 -13.03
N ILE A 159 4.35 2.26 -12.12
CA ILE A 159 5.46 3.20 -12.28
C ILE A 159 6.63 2.43 -12.90
N VAL A 160 7.06 2.83 -14.09
CA VAL A 160 8.23 2.20 -14.74
C VAL A 160 9.49 2.63 -13.99
N ALA A 161 9.94 1.79 -13.06
CA ALA A 161 11.17 2.02 -12.29
C ALA A 161 12.40 2.12 -13.22
N LYS A 162 13.37 2.94 -12.81
CA LYS A 162 14.55 3.45 -13.56
C LYS A 162 15.53 2.40 -14.16
N LYS A 163 15.21 1.11 -14.28
CA LYS A 163 16.10 0.14 -14.95
C LYS A 163 16.10 0.23 -16.48
N THR A 164 15.23 1.04 -17.10
CA THR A 164 15.14 1.17 -18.57
C THR A 164 15.75 2.46 -19.15
N ARG A 165 16.50 3.24 -18.36
CA ARG A 165 17.07 4.55 -18.78
C ARG A 165 18.51 4.48 -19.32
N THR A 166 18.95 3.37 -19.89
CA THR A 166 20.23 3.32 -20.61
C THR A 166 20.18 3.85 -22.05
N ILE A 167 19.02 4.26 -22.59
CA ILE A 167 18.92 4.62 -24.02
C ILE A 167 18.82 6.14 -24.28
N PHE A 168 18.50 6.99 -23.30
CA PHE A 168 18.41 8.44 -23.53
C PHE A 168 18.93 9.29 -22.37
N ARG A 169 20.23 9.16 -22.08
CA ARG A 169 20.97 10.22 -21.38
C ARG A 169 22.13 10.66 -22.26
N TYR A 170 21.91 11.75 -22.99
CA TYR A 170 22.99 12.52 -23.58
C TYR A 170 23.71 13.21 -22.41
N GLU A 171 24.80 12.60 -21.94
CA GLU A 171 25.68 13.22 -20.96
C GLU A 171 26.31 14.47 -21.57
N ARG A 172 26.00 15.63 -20.99
CA ARG A 172 26.74 16.87 -21.24
C ARG A 172 28.15 16.69 -20.63
N LYS A 173 29.13 16.35 -21.46
CA LYS A 173 30.55 16.54 -21.11
C LYS A 173 30.83 18.03 -21.05
N ASN A 174 30.86 18.60 -19.85
CA ASN A 174 31.55 19.87 -19.63
C ASN A 174 33.05 19.58 -19.62
N VAL A 175 33.73 19.91 -20.72
CA VAL A 175 35.18 19.94 -20.77
C VAL A 175 35.64 21.18 -20.02
N THR A 176 36.17 20.98 -18.83
CA THR A 176 37.17 21.88 -18.24
C THR A 176 38.30 21.01 -17.74
N ALA A 177 39.46 21.16 -18.37
CA ALA A 177 40.70 20.56 -17.95
C ALA A 177 41.07 21.06 -16.56
N GLU A 178 41.41 20.16 -15.65
CA GLU A 178 42.73 20.12 -14.99
C GLU A 178 42.87 18.89 -14.08
N ASN A 179 44.12 18.47 -13.94
CA ASN A 179 44.59 17.21 -13.38
C ASN A 179 44.37 17.09 -11.87
N THR A 180 44.04 15.88 -11.40
CA THR A 180 44.77 15.21 -10.31
C THR A 180 44.42 13.74 -10.21
N THR A 181 45.46 12.95 -9.97
CA THR A 181 45.50 11.52 -9.70
C THR A 181 45.02 11.23 -8.29
N ASP A 182 44.18 10.21 -8.12
CA ASP A 182 44.48 8.98 -7.37
C ASP A 182 43.21 8.29 -6.85
N ALA A 183 43.33 6.96 -6.79
CA ALA A 183 42.31 5.97 -6.55
C ALA A 183 41.56 6.10 -5.21
N ASN A 184 40.29 5.67 -5.18
CA ASN A 184 39.83 4.76 -4.11
C ASN A 184 38.46 4.09 -4.38
N SER A 185 38.50 2.76 -4.19
CA SER A 185 37.45 1.85 -3.64
C SER A 185 35.98 2.10 -3.96
N THR A 186 35.41 1.23 -4.79
CA THR A 186 33.97 0.89 -4.80
C THR A 186 33.63 0.06 -3.57
N GLU A 187 32.99 0.68 -2.58
CA GLU A 187 32.13 -0.01 -1.63
C GLU A 187 30.69 0.18 -2.09
N GLU A 188 30.06 -0.93 -2.49
CA GLU A 188 28.63 -1.01 -2.80
C GLU A 188 27.85 -1.07 -1.48
N GLU A 189 27.21 0.04 -1.08
CA GLU A 189 26.16 -0.03 -0.07
C GLU A 189 24.81 -0.25 -0.76
N GLU A 190 24.23 -1.42 -0.49
CA GLU A 190 22.81 -1.72 -0.72
C GLU A 190 21.94 -0.76 0.09
N ILE A 191 21.33 0.22 -0.59
CA ILE A 191 20.30 1.05 0.05
C ILE A 191 18.97 0.30 -0.05
N ASN A 192 18.59 -0.34 1.05
CA ASN A 192 17.25 -0.86 1.30
C ASN A 192 16.20 0.23 1.07
N ALA A 193 15.15 -0.10 0.31
CA ALA A 193 13.96 0.72 0.14
C ALA A 193 13.07 0.62 1.40
N GLU A 194 13.58 1.07 2.54
CA GLU A 194 12.78 1.31 3.73
C GLU A 194 12.92 2.76 4.17
N MET A 195 11.77 3.34 4.52
CA MET A 195 11.58 4.68 5.08
C MET A 195 11.69 5.84 4.08
N ALA A 196 10.62 6.01 3.29
CA ALA A 196 10.28 7.30 2.66
C ALA A 196 10.00 8.36 3.75
N SER A 197 11.08 8.98 4.22
CA SER A 197 11.10 10.10 5.16
C SER A 197 10.67 11.40 4.47
N MET A 198 9.41 11.78 4.70
CA MET A 198 8.89 13.14 5.00
C MET A 198 9.68 14.39 4.50
N THR A 199 9.11 15.26 3.63
CA THR A 199 8.77 16.72 3.85
C THR A 199 8.59 17.67 2.61
N ARG A 200 7.59 18.61 2.77
CA ARG A 200 6.90 19.85 2.14
C ARG A 200 6.29 20.04 0.69
N ILE A 201 4.99 19.74 0.37
CA ILE A 201 3.78 20.63 0.41
C ILE A 201 3.02 20.61 1.73
N VAL A 202 3.09 21.73 2.47
CA VAL A 202 3.04 21.87 3.94
C VAL A 202 3.66 20.72 4.75
N ASN A 203 4.10 19.60 4.19
CA ASN A 203 5.18 18.69 4.57
C ASN A 203 5.17 17.44 3.60
N GLY A 204 4.80 17.54 2.30
CA GLY A 204 4.93 16.50 1.23
C GLY A 204 6.19 16.60 0.32
N GLU A 205 6.53 15.68 -0.56
CA GLU A 205 7.83 15.73 -1.27
C GLU A 205 7.71 16.06 -2.76
N ASN A 206 8.80 16.54 -3.38
CA ASN A 206 8.89 16.67 -4.85
C ASN A 206 8.57 15.32 -5.48
N CYS A 207 7.59 15.23 -6.38
CA CYS A 207 7.30 13.97 -7.06
C CYS A 207 8.36 13.72 -8.14
N PRO A 208 9.23 12.70 -8.01
CA PRO A 208 10.30 12.51 -8.97
C PRO A 208 9.77 12.33 -10.40
N PRO A 209 10.49 12.81 -11.44
CA PRO A 209 10.05 12.67 -12.82
C PRO A 209 9.70 11.23 -13.19
N GLY A 210 8.44 11.02 -13.57
CA GLY A 210 7.89 9.70 -13.93
C GLY A 210 7.18 8.94 -12.81
N GLU A 211 7.20 9.43 -11.56
CA GLU A 211 6.54 8.76 -10.42
C GLU A 211 5.09 9.21 -10.19
N CYS A 212 4.66 10.30 -10.86
CA CYS A 212 3.26 10.74 -10.93
C CYS A 212 2.78 10.82 -12.40
N PRO A 213 2.88 9.73 -13.19
CA PRO A 213 2.70 9.79 -14.65
C PRO A 213 1.26 10.08 -15.09
N TRP A 214 0.30 9.95 -14.18
CA TRP A 214 -1.12 10.23 -14.39
C TRP A 214 -1.50 11.71 -14.20
N GLN A 215 -0.59 12.53 -13.68
CA GLN A 215 -0.86 13.93 -13.38
C GLN A 215 -1.12 14.73 -14.67
N ALA A 216 -2.24 15.47 -14.68
CA ALA A 216 -2.52 16.51 -15.65
C ALA A 216 -2.55 17.88 -14.98
N LEU A 217 -2.11 18.91 -15.70
CA LEU A 217 -2.21 20.31 -15.29
C LEU A 217 -3.18 21.04 -16.23
N LEU A 218 -4.21 21.66 -15.65
CA LEU A 218 -5.17 22.49 -16.38
C LEU A 218 -4.68 23.94 -16.36
N LEU A 219 -4.45 24.48 -17.54
CA LEU A 219 -3.98 25.84 -17.77
C LEU A 219 -5.12 26.70 -18.30
N ASN A 220 -5.17 27.97 -17.88
CA ASN A 220 -6.11 28.96 -18.40
C ASN A 220 -5.54 29.71 -19.63
N GLU A 221 -6.23 30.77 -20.06
CA GLU A 221 -5.81 31.64 -21.17
C GLU A 221 -4.50 32.42 -20.95
N ASP A 222 -4.04 32.54 -19.70
CA ASP A 222 -2.81 33.25 -19.31
C ASP A 222 -1.64 32.28 -19.06
N ASP A 223 -1.77 31.02 -19.49
CA ASP A 223 -0.83 29.92 -19.21
C ASP A 223 -0.60 29.65 -17.71
N ILE A 224 -1.58 30.01 -16.87
CA ILE A 224 -1.54 29.77 -15.42
C ILE A 224 -2.26 28.47 -15.08
N GLY A 225 -1.55 27.59 -14.37
CA GLY A 225 -2.11 26.37 -13.81
C GLY A 225 -3.09 26.65 -12.67
N PHE A 226 -4.35 26.26 -12.84
CA PHE A 226 -5.41 26.56 -11.87
C PHE A 226 -6.06 25.31 -11.25
N CYS A 227 -6.00 24.17 -11.94
CA CYS A 227 -6.49 22.88 -11.46
C CYS A 227 -5.59 21.72 -11.91
N GLY A 228 -5.71 20.60 -11.22
CA GLY A 228 -5.17 19.31 -11.64
C GLY A 228 -6.17 18.45 -12.40
N GLY A 229 -5.68 17.32 -12.87
CA GLY A 229 -6.47 16.26 -13.48
C GLY A 229 -5.74 14.93 -13.41
N THR A 230 -6.48 13.86 -13.72
CA THR A 230 -5.97 12.49 -13.76
C THR A 230 -6.21 11.93 -15.15
N ILE A 231 -5.16 11.50 -15.84
CA ILE A 231 -5.33 10.77 -17.10
C ILE A 231 -6.05 9.46 -16.77
N LEU A 232 -7.15 9.16 -17.46
CA LEU A 232 -7.87 7.88 -17.35
C LEU A 232 -7.54 6.96 -18.51
N ASN A 233 -7.45 7.47 -19.73
CA ASN A 233 -7.04 6.69 -20.89
C ASN A 233 -6.40 7.61 -21.93
N GLU A 234 -6.21 7.10 -23.14
CA GLU A 234 -5.57 7.84 -24.25
C GLU A 234 -6.28 9.15 -24.64
N TYR A 235 -7.50 9.41 -24.20
CA TYR A 235 -8.28 10.59 -24.60
C TYR A 235 -8.93 11.32 -23.44
N ILE A 236 -9.03 10.70 -22.28
CA ILE A 236 -9.92 11.13 -21.21
C ILE A 236 -9.12 11.55 -19.98
N ILE A 237 -9.36 12.76 -19.52
CA ILE A 237 -8.89 13.30 -18.24
C ILE A 237 -10.08 13.37 -17.28
N LEU A 238 -9.91 12.87 -16.07
CA LEU A 238 -10.81 13.05 -14.93
C LEU A 238 -10.38 14.27 -14.14
N THR A 239 -11.33 15.11 -13.75
CA THR A 239 -11.07 16.30 -12.92
C THR A 239 -12.34 16.68 -12.14
N ALA A 240 -12.29 17.79 -11.41
CA ALA A 240 -13.42 18.34 -10.68
C ALA A 240 -14.34 19.18 -11.59
N ALA A 241 -15.65 19.16 -11.33
CA ALA A 241 -16.62 19.94 -12.11
C ALA A 241 -16.44 21.45 -11.88
N HIS A 242 -16.08 21.85 -10.66
CA HIS A 242 -15.90 23.26 -10.32
C HIS A 242 -14.79 23.94 -11.13
N CYS A 243 -13.76 23.18 -11.56
CA CYS A 243 -12.70 23.68 -12.43
C CYS A 243 -13.20 24.07 -13.83
N MET A 244 -14.31 23.47 -14.31
CA MET A 244 -14.72 23.61 -15.71
C MET A 244 -15.30 24.98 -16.06
N ASN A 245 -15.75 25.75 -15.07
CA ASN A 245 -16.39 27.04 -15.26
C ASN A 245 -15.54 28.23 -14.79
N GLN A 246 -14.28 28.00 -14.39
CA GLN A 246 -13.39 29.04 -13.87
C GLN A 246 -12.66 29.83 -14.97
N SER A 247 -12.49 29.24 -16.15
CA SER A 247 -11.73 29.85 -17.25
C SER A 247 -12.48 29.73 -18.58
N ARG A 248 -12.26 30.70 -19.47
CA ARG A 248 -12.90 30.73 -20.80
C ARG A 248 -12.26 29.72 -21.74
N TYR A 249 -10.95 29.60 -21.68
CA TYR A 249 -10.15 28.62 -22.40
C TYR A 249 -9.42 27.74 -21.41
N ILE A 250 -9.34 26.45 -21.73
CA ILE A 250 -8.65 25.47 -20.89
C ILE A 250 -7.78 24.61 -21.81
N TYR A 251 -6.51 24.47 -21.44
CA TYR A 251 -5.55 23.57 -22.09
C TYR A 251 -5.04 22.56 -21.06
N ILE A 252 -4.64 21.39 -21.53
CA ILE A 252 -4.11 20.34 -20.67
C ILE A 252 -2.62 20.17 -20.95
N LYS A 253 -1.78 20.39 -19.95
CA LYS A 253 -0.35 20.08 -20.00
C LYS A 253 -0.09 18.76 -19.27
N LEU A 254 0.55 17.82 -19.96
CA LEU A 254 0.91 16.49 -19.45
C LEU A 254 2.44 16.34 -19.45
N GLY A 255 2.96 15.50 -18.57
CA GLY A 255 4.40 15.26 -18.45
C GLY A 255 5.17 16.41 -17.79
N GLU A 256 4.48 17.47 -17.36
CA GLU A 256 5.05 18.59 -16.64
C GLU A 256 5.58 18.16 -15.27
N PHE A 257 6.75 18.69 -14.90
CA PHE A 257 7.40 18.48 -13.61
C PHE A 257 7.91 19.78 -12.98
N ASP A 258 8.37 20.75 -13.77
CA ASP A 258 8.84 22.06 -13.28
C ASP A 258 8.33 23.14 -14.22
N THR A 259 7.31 23.89 -13.78
CA THR A 259 6.63 24.88 -14.63
C THR A 259 7.52 26.04 -15.07
N LEU A 260 8.72 26.19 -14.51
CA LEU A 260 9.70 27.20 -14.93
C LEU A 260 10.64 26.72 -16.04
N VAL A 261 10.69 25.42 -16.32
CA VAL A 261 11.61 24.79 -17.26
C VAL A 261 10.82 24.06 -18.33
N VAL A 262 11.28 24.14 -19.58
CA VAL A 262 10.80 23.25 -20.65
C VAL A 262 11.84 22.16 -20.83
N ASP A 263 11.55 20.97 -20.32
CA ASP A 263 12.44 19.82 -20.31
C ASP A 263 12.30 18.91 -21.56
N GLY A 264 11.27 19.16 -22.37
CA GLY A 264 11.01 18.49 -23.64
C GLY A 264 10.15 17.22 -23.50
N ASN A 265 9.77 16.84 -22.27
CA ASN A 265 8.82 15.75 -22.00
C ASN A 265 7.37 16.25 -21.93
N GLU A 266 7.16 17.57 -21.91
CA GLU A 266 5.84 18.16 -21.74
C GLU A 266 5.06 18.16 -23.06
N ALA A 267 3.77 17.85 -22.95
CA ALA A 267 2.84 17.87 -24.08
C ALA A 267 1.61 18.69 -23.72
N THR A 268 1.31 19.70 -24.54
CA THR A 268 0.11 20.52 -24.41
C THR A 268 -0.98 20.01 -25.36
N HIS A 269 -2.16 19.74 -24.82
CA HIS A 269 -3.30 19.17 -25.52
C HIS A 269 -4.50 20.12 -25.48
N SER A 270 -5.13 20.28 -26.64
CA SER A 270 -6.41 20.99 -26.76
C SER A 270 -7.59 20.08 -26.42
N ILE A 271 -8.66 20.67 -25.90
CA ILE A 271 -9.87 19.98 -25.47
C ILE A 271 -10.90 19.92 -26.62
N GLU A 272 -11.44 18.73 -26.87
CA GLU A 272 -12.54 18.50 -27.82
C GLU A 272 -13.90 18.72 -27.15
N ALA A 273 -14.08 18.13 -25.97
CA ALA A 273 -15.35 18.16 -25.25
C ALA A 273 -15.16 18.01 -23.74
N ILE A 274 -16.12 18.53 -22.97
CA ILE A 274 -16.19 18.43 -21.52
C ILE A 274 -17.55 17.86 -21.15
N VAL A 275 -17.59 16.89 -20.23
CA VAL A 275 -18.81 16.37 -19.60
C VAL A 275 -18.75 16.67 -18.11
N THR A 276 -19.73 17.41 -17.60
CA THR A 276 -19.91 17.62 -16.15
C THR A 276 -21.10 16.82 -15.64
N HIS A 277 -21.05 16.44 -14.37
CA HIS A 277 -22.16 15.70 -13.76
C HIS A 277 -23.42 16.58 -13.60
N VAL A 278 -24.58 16.11 -14.07
CA VAL A 278 -25.84 16.89 -14.12
C VAL A 278 -26.34 17.36 -12.76
N ARG A 279 -26.02 16.60 -11.70
CA ARG A 279 -26.36 16.94 -10.32
C ARG A 279 -25.21 17.61 -9.55
N TYR A 280 -24.24 18.19 -10.24
CA TYR A 280 -23.21 19.00 -9.60
C TYR A 280 -23.84 20.20 -8.89
N LYS A 281 -23.48 20.44 -7.63
CA LYS A 281 -23.96 21.58 -6.82
C LYS A 281 -22.78 22.44 -6.35
N PRO A 282 -22.60 23.66 -6.87
CA PRO A 282 -21.43 24.47 -6.55
C PRO A 282 -21.37 24.91 -5.09
N GLU A 283 -22.51 25.03 -4.40
CA GLU A 283 -22.56 25.49 -3.00
C GLU A 283 -22.05 24.43 -2.02
N THR A 284 -22.12 23.15 -2.40
CA THR A 284 -21.78 22.00 -1.53
C THR A 284 -20.71 21.10 -2.11
N TYR A 285 -20.23 21.42 -3.32
CA TYR A 285 -19.36 20.56 -4.13
C TYR A 285 -19.91 19.14 -4.31
N HIS A 286 -21.22 18.95 -4.17
CA HIS A 286 -21.84 17.64 -4.36
C HIS A 286 -21.77 17.23 -5.83
N ASN A 287 -21.34 16.00 -6.12
CA ASN A 287 -21.04 15.52 -7.46
C ASN A 287 -20.04 16.38 -8.23
N ASP A 288 -18.99 16.83 -7.55
CA ASP A 288 -17.90 17.58 -8.14
C ASP A 288 -16.95 16.68 -8.94
N ILE A 289 -17.38 16.35 -10.15
CA ILE A 289 -16.70 15.46 -11.08
C ILE A 289 -16.97 15.85 -12.55
N ALA A 290 -15.92 15.82 -13.36
CA ALA A 290 -15.99 16.09 -14.80
C ALA A 290 -15.02 15.20 -15.59
N LEU A 291 -15.35 14.96 -16.85
CA LEU A 291 -14.51 14.31 -17.83
C LEU A 291 -14.16 15.29 -18.95
N ILE A 292 -12.90 15.29 -19.37
CA ILE A 292 -12.40 16.08 -20.49
C ILE A 292 -11.93 15.11 -21.57
N LYS A 293 -12.40 15.31 -22.79
CA LYS A 293 -11.90 14.62 -23.99
C LYS A 293 -10.86 15.48 -24.69
N LEU A 294 -9.68 14.92 -24.91
CA LEU A 294 -8.59 15.54 -25.68
C LEU A 294 -8.82 15.37 -27.19
N THR A 295 -8.33 16.34 -27.96
CA THR A 295 -8.39 16.31 -29.44
C THR A 295 -7.42 15.32 -30.08
N GLN A 296 -6.33 14.97 -29.38
CA GLN A 296 -5.27 14.09 -29.87
C GLN A 296 -5.05 12.95 -28.88
N THR A 297 -4.69 11.78 -29.42
CA THR A 297 -4.43 10.56 -28.66
C THR A 297 -3.18 10.71 -27.80
N LEU A 298 -3.25 10.36 -26.53
CA LEU A 298 -2.09 10.12 -25.69
C LEU A 298 -1.50 8.75 -26.00
N GLN A 299 -0.19 8.58 -25.82
CA GLN A 299 0.44 7.26 -25.89
C GLN A 299 0.23 6.40 -24.63
N LYS A 300 -0.60 6.85 -23.66
CA LYS A 300 -0.69 6.26 -22.31
C LYS A 300 -2.12 6.17 -21.80
N SER A 301 -2.43 5.09 -21.08
CA SER A 301 -3.74 4.84 -20.46
C SER A 301 -3.62 4.51 -18.96
N PHE A 302 -4.68 4.80 -18.18
CA PHE A 302 -4.77 4.50 -16.74
C PHE A 302 -6.06 3.72 -16.44
N THR A 303 -6.36 3.38 -15.18
CA THR A 303 -7.58 2.63 -14.84
C THR A 303 -8.21 3.12 -13.55
N LEU A 304 -9.55 3.00 -13.50
CA LEU A 304 -10.41 3.38 -12.39
C LEU A 304 -10.46 2.30 -11.31
N SER A 305 -10.52 2.72 -10.05
CA SER A 305 -10.63 1.83 -8.89
C SER A 305 -12.07 1.35 -8.63
N SER A 306 -12.24 0.11 -8.16
CA SER A 306 -13.47 -0.34 -7.50
C SER A 306 -13.38 -0.20 -5.96
N GLN A 307 -14.51 -0.29 -5.27
CA GLN A 307 -14.72 0.14 -3.87
C GLN A 307 -13.75 -0.43 -2.81
N LEU A 308 -13.05 -1.51 -3.11
CA LEU A 308 -12.25 -2.25 -2.13
C LEU A 308 -10.97 -1.53 -1.68
N LEU A 309 -10.46 -0.58 -2.47
CA LEU A 309 -9.15 0.03 -2.22
C LEU A 309 -9.12 1.05 -1.07
N MET A 310 -10.28 1.51 -0.60
CA MET A 310 -10.34 2.37 0.60
C MET A 310 -9.97 1.67 1.90
N ARG A 311 -9.65 0.37 1.86
CA ARG A 311 -9.12 -0.38 3.00
C ARG A 311 -7.60 -0.23 3.16
N GLN A 312 -6.92 0.34 2.18
CA GLN A 312 -5.52 0.70 2.37
C GLN A 312 -5.41 1.88 3.33
N PRO A 313 -4.38 1.91 4.20
CA PRO A 313 -4.31 2.92 5.25
C PRO A 313 -4.04 4.33 4.70
N VAL A 314 -3.44 4.42 3.52
CA VAL A 314 -2.88 5.67 2.97
C VAL A 314 -3.17 5.77 1.46
N GLY A 315 -3.49 6.98 1.02
CA GLY A 315 -3.51 7.37 -0.39
C GLY A 315 -2.44 8.41 -0.70
N LEU A 316 -2.11 8.55 -1.98
CA LEU A 316 -1.17 9.55 -2.50
C LEU A 316 -1.94 10.61 -3.30
N VAL A 317 -1.66 11.87 -3.00
CA VAL A 317 -2.14 13.03 -3.76
C VAL A 317 -0.96 13.67 -4.47
N SER A 318 -1.17 14.20 -5.68
CA SER A 318 -0.15 14.97 -6.40
C SER A 318 -0.74 16.21 -7.06
N GLY A 319 0.08 17.25 -7.22
CA GLY A 319 -0.34 18.50 -7.85
C GLY A 319 0.66 19.64 -7.75
N PHE A 320 0.29 20.77 -8.36
CA PHE A 320 1.04 22.03 -8.42
C PHE A 320 0.38 23.13 -7.57
N GLY A 321 -0.48 22.75 -6.63
CA GLY A 321 -1.16 23.67 -5.75
C GLY A 321 -0.21 24.44 -4.84
N ARG A 322 -0.81 25.29 -4.02
CA ARG A 322 -0.09 26.13 -3.07
C ARG A 322 0.64 25.29 -2.04
N LEU A 323 1.86 25.70 -1.71
CA LEU A 323 2.68 25.04 -0.68
C LEU A 323 2.12 25.18 0.74
N GLY A 324 1.08 26.02 0.91
CA GLY A 324 0.33 26.24 2.13
C GLY A 324 -0.76 27.30 1.95
N GLU A 325 -1.59 27.47 2.96
CA GLU A 325 -2.71 28.41 2.91
C GLU A 325 -2.20 29.85 2.66
N GLY A 326 -2.67 30.47 1.57
CA GLY A 326 -2.24 31.81 1.17
C GLY A 326 -0.81 31.92 0.60
N GLN A 327 -0.11 30.79 0.45
CA GLN A 327 1.24 30.76 -0.12
C GLN A 327 1.22 30.70 -1.66
N GLN A 328 2.40 30.75 -2.28
CA GLN A 328 2.55 30.60 -3.72
C GLN A 328 2.33 29.15 -4.16
N ALA A 329 1.85 28.99 -5.39
CA ALA A 329 1.79 27.70 -6.08
C ALA A 329 3.20 27.12 -6.25
N SER A 330 3.31 25.80 -6.14
CA SER A 330 4.57 25.11 -6.41
C SER A 330 4.86 25.13 -7.90
N THR A 331 6.10 25.44 -8.28
CA THR A 331 6.55 25.27 -9.66
C THR A 331 6.89 23.82 -9.97
N ILE A 332 7.42 23.12 -8.97
CA ILE A 332 7.77 21.70 -9.06
C ILE A 332 6.55 20.86 -8.71
N LEU A 333 6.31 19.76 -9.43
CA LEU A 333 5.25 18.81 -9.11
C LEU A 333 5.51 18.17 -7.74
N GLN A 334 4.49 18.18 -6.90
CA GLN A 334 4.60 17.65 -5.55
C GLN A 334 3.71 16.43 -5.37
N ARG A 335 4.03 15.62 -4.36
CA ARG A 335 3.20 14.51 -3.89
C ARG A 335 3.14 14.45 -2.38
N LEU A 336 2.05 13.88 -1.86
CA LEU A 336 1.82 13.74 -0.43
C LEU A 336 1.03 12.48 -0.11
N ALA A 337 1.53 11.71 0.84
CA ALA A 337 0.86 10.54 1.39
C ALA A 337 -0.08 10.95 2.54
N LEU A 338 -1.37 10.71 2.39
CA LEU A 338 -2.43 11.06 3.33
C LEU A 338 -3.19 9.83 3.82
N PRO A 339 -3.39 9.66 5.13
CA PRO A 339 -4.22 8.59 5.64
C PRO A 339 -5.69 8.87 5.36
N TYR A 340 -6.47 7.82 5.13
CA TYR A 340 -7.92 7.91 5.12
C TYR A 340 -8.43 8.23 6.53
N VAL A 341 -9.45 9.08 6.61
CA VAL A 341 -10.07 9.48 7.87
C VAL A 341 -11.39 8.74 8.02
N ASP A 342 -11.69 8.29 9.25
CA ASP A 342 -12.98 7.68 9.56
C ASP A 342 -14.13 8.63 9.20
N ARG A 343 -15.26 8.04 8.78
CA ARG A 343 -16.39 8.84 8.32
C ARG A 343 -16.97 9.72 9.44
N GLN A 344 -17.02 9.24 10.67
CA GLN A 344 -17.55 10.01 11.80
C GLN A 344 -16.63 11.19 12.12
N ASP A 345 -15.32 10.95 12.22
CA ASP A 345 -14.32 12.01 12.45
C ASP A 345 -14.34 13.06 11.33
N CYS A 346 -14.49 12.62 10.09
CA CYS A 346 -14.62 13.49 8.92
C CYS A 346 -15.87 14.38 9.03
N LEU A 347 -17.02 13.82 9.42
CA LEU A 347 -18.26 14.57 9.61
C LEU A 347 -18.17 15.56 10.79
N ASP A 348 -17.60 15.13 11.92
CA ASP A 348 -17.47 15.95 13.12
C ASP A 348 -16.43 17.06 12.95
N SER A 349 -15.51 16.92 12.00
CA SER A 349 -14.51 17.93 11.69
C SER A 349 -15.08 19.20 11.07
N THR A 350 -16.29 19.18 10.52
CA THR A 350 -16.83 20.28 9.71
C THR A 350 -18.31 20.57 9.97
N GLN A 351 -18.72 21.83 9.76
CA GLN A 351 -20.13 22.20 9.73
C GLN A 351 -20.76 21.98 8.34
N PHE A 352 -19.93 21.81 7.30
CA PHE A 352 -20.40 21.57 5.94
C PHE A 352 -20.85 20.13 5.75
N ARG A 353 -21.89 19.93 4.93
CA ARG A 353 -22.45 18.60 4.72
C ARG A 353 -21.53 17.74 3.83
N ILE A 354 -20.94 16.69 4.40
CA ILE A 354 -20.19 15.68 3.63
C ILE A 354 -21.10 14.53 3.18
N SER A 355 -21.35 14.44 1.89
CA SER A 355 -22.21 13.40 1.30
C SER A 355 -21.56 12.00 1.32
N GLN A 356 -22.35 10.96 1.05
CA GLN A 356 -21.86 9.56 0.91
C GLN A 356 -21.07 9.31 -0.39
N ARG A 357 -20.83 10.36 -1.19
CA ARG A 357 -20.02 10.35 -2.41
C ARG A 357 -18.71 11.10 -2.23
N MET A 358 -18.36 11.41 -0.98
CA MET A 358 -17.17 12.12 -0.58
C MET A 358 -16.50 11.36 0.58
N PHE A 359 -15.20 11.55 0.72
CA PHE A 359 -14.43 11.07 1.86
C PHE A 359 -13.38 12.11 2.28
N CYS A 360 -12.89 12.01 3.51
CA CYS A 360 -11.78 12.83 3.99
C CYS A 360 -10.47 12.02 3.98
N ALA A 361 -9.37 12.70 3.66
CA ALA A 361 -8.02 12.20 3.86
C ALA A 361 -7.14 13.33 4.37
N GLY A 362 -6.28 13.03 5.35
CA GLY A 362 -5.50 14.07 6.02
C GLY A 362 -5.07 13.68 7.42
N TYR A 363 -4.16 14.48 7.98
CA TYR A 363 -3.71 14.30 9.36
C TYR A 363 -4.48 15.25 10.29
N HIS A 364 -4.84 14.77 11.48
CA HIS A 364 -5.56 15.58 12.46
C HIS A 364 -4.72 16.74 13.01
N THR A 365 -3.43 16.50 13.25
CA THR A 365 -2.50 17.46 13.90
C THR A 365 -1.34 17.88 13.02
N ALA A 366 -0.87 17.01 12.12
CA ALA A 366 0.25 17.35 11.26
C ALA A 366 -0.23 18.35 10.19
N PRO A 367 0.53 19.43 9.93
CA PRO A 367 0.15 20.41 8.92
C PRO A 367 0.49 19.83 7.54
N LYS A 368 -0.24 18.82 7.07
CA LYS A 368 -0.02 18.12 5.79
C LYS A 368 -1.37 17.97 5.10
N ASP A 369 -1.54 18.63 3.95
CA ASP A 369 -2.81 18.63 3.23
C ASP A 369 -2.62 19.03 1.76
N ALA A 370 -3.59 18.68 0.92
CA ALA A 370 -3.71 19.26 -0.42
C ALA A 370 -4.23 20.70 -0.29
N CYS A 371 -3.88 21.59 -1.22
CA CYS A 371 -4.21 23.00 -1.11
C CYS A 371 -4.74 23.59 -2.42
N GLN A 372 -5.03 24.90 -2.43
CA GLN A 372 -5.63 25.54 -3.61
C GLN A 372 -4.72 25.36 -4.84
N GLY A 373 -5.32 25.01 -5.97
CA GLY A 373 -4.60 24.65 -7.21
C GLY A 373 -4.42 23.14 -7.41
N ASP A 374 -4.55 22.34 -6.35
CA ASP A 374 -4.58 20.86 -6.47
C ASP A 374 -5.97 20.34 -6.86
N SER A 375 -6.99 21.20 -6.81
CA SER A 375 -8.39 20.91 -7.20
C SER A 375 -8.48 20.14 -8.52
N GLY A 376 -9.25 19.06 -8.56
CA GLY A 376 -9.35 18.18 -9.72
C GLY A 376 -8.19 17.19 -9.88
N GLY A 377 -7.13 17.35 -9.10
CA GLY A 377 -5.98 16.47 -9.07
C GLY A 377 -6.29 15.06 -8.53
N PRO A 378 -5.39 14.11 -8.78
CA PRO A 378 -5.53 12.71 -8.39
C PRO A 378 -5.43 12.52 -6.87
N HIS A 379 -6.29 11.67 -6.34
CA HIS A 379 -5.99 10.88 -5.14
C HIS A 379 -5.94 9.41 -5.56
N VAL A 380 -4.76 8.79 -5.44
CA VAL A 380 -4.53 7.40 -5.85
C VAL A 380 -4.14 6.52 -4.67
N THR A 381 -4.38 5.22 -4.80
CA THR A 381 -4.05 4.24 -3.77
C THR A 381 -3.28 3.11 -4.40
N LEU A 382 -2.14 2.77 -3.80
CA LEU A 382 -1.35 1.62 -4.18
C LEU A 382 -2.01 0.36 -3.60
N TYR A 383 -2.27 -0.62 -4.44
CA TYR A 383 -2.68 -1.94 -4.00
C TYR A 383 -1.86 -3.00 -4.74
N ARG A 384 -1.12 -3.80 -3.96
CA ARG A 384 -0.01 -4.60 -4.47
C ARG A 384 0.94 -3.68 -5.25
N ASP A 385 1.15 -3.91 -6.54
CA ASP A 385 2.04 -3.09 -7.36
C ASP A 385 1.31 -2.09 -8.27
N THR A 386 -0.02 -1.96 -8.15
CA THR A 386 -0.83 -1.13 -9.05
C THR A 386 -1.47 0.04 -8.32
N TYR A 387 -1.25 1.25 -8.82
CA TYR A 387 -1.95 2.47 -8.39
C TYR A 387 -3.31 2.59 -9.05
N PHE A 388 -4.31 2.93 -8.26
CA PHE A 388 -5.67 3.13 -8.72
C PHE A 388 -6.22 4.48 -8.26
N VAL A 389 -7.01 5.13 -9.11
CA VAL A 389 -7.66 6.41 -8.78
C VAL A 389 -8.81 6.16 -7.81
N THR A 390 -8.67 6.63 -6.57
CA THR A 390 -9.67 6.46 -5.50
C THR A 390 -10.44 7.75 -5.22
N GLY A 391 -9.85 8.91 -5.47
CA GLY A 391 -10.50 10.20 -5.26
C GLY A 391 -10.06 11.28 -6.24
N ILE A 392 -10.80 12.39 -6.19
CA ILE A 392 -10.49 13.65 -6.89
C ILE A 392 -10.44 14.73 -5.83
N VAL A 393 -9.36 15.52 -5.78
CA VAL A 393 -9.25 16.68 -4.87
C VAL A 393 -10.42 17.64 -5.16
N SER A 394 -11.23 17.97 -4.16
CA SER A 394 -12.45 18.76 -4.35
C SER A 394 -12.42 20.07 -3.55
N TRP A 395 -12.43 20.01 -2.22
CA TRP A 395 -12.44 21.21 -1.37
C TRP A 395 -11.90 20.92 0.05
N GLY A 396 -11.69 21.96 0.85
CA GLY A 396 -11.27 21.87 2.25
C GLY A 396 -11.50 23.17 3.01
N GLU A 397 -11.55 23.10 4.34
CA GLU A 397 -11.65 24.28 5.22
C GLU A 397 -10.27 24.87 5.52
N GLY A 398 -9.75 25.66 4.59
CA GLY A 398 -8.35 26.09 4.61
C GLY A 398 -7.43 24.96 4.13
N CYS A 399 -6.12 25.10 4.36
CA CYS A 399 -5.16 24.05 4.05
C CYS A 399 -4.39 23.66 5.30
N ALA A 400 -4.34 22.36 5.62
CA ALA A 400 -3.53 21.83 6.71
C ALA A 400 -3.84 22.45 8.09
N ARG A 401 -5.10 22.84 8.33
CA ARG A 401 -5.55 23.37 9.62
C ARG A 401 -5.75 22.23 10.61
N LYS A 402 -5.36 22.47 11.86
CA LYS A 402 -5.54 21.48 12.94
C LYS A 402 -7.02 21.11 13.09
N GLY A 403 -7.31 19.81 13.13
CA GLY A 403 -8.66 19.28 13.25
C GLY A 403 -9.52 19.38 11.98
N LYS A 404 -8.93 19.71 10.84
CA LYS A 404 -9.58 19.76 9.53
C LYS A 404 -8.89 18.80 8.56
N TYR A 405 -9.62 18.39 7.54
CA TYR A 405 -9.15 17.45 6.52
C TYR A 405 -9.50 17.94 5.12
N GLY A 406 -8.72 17.50 4.13
CA GLY A 406 -9.09 17.64 2.72
C GLY A 406 -10.27 16.72 2.38
N VAL A 407 -11.21 17.22 1.58
CA VAL A 407 -12.40 16.49 1.14
C VAL A 407 -12.28 16.15 -0.34
N TYR A 408 -12.51 14.86 -0.65
CA TYR A 408 -12.30 14.29 -1.96
C TYR A 408 -13.60 13.70 -2.50
N THR A 409 -13.83 13.85 -3.81
CA THR A 409 -14.91 13.13 -4.50
C THR A 409 -14.55 11.65 -4.60
N GLN A 410 -15.43 10.76 -4.14
CA GLN A 410 -15.19 9.32 -4.08
C GLN A 410 -15.44 8.65 -5.43
N VAL A 411 -14.39 8.38 -6.20
CA VAL A 411 -14.47 7.89 -7.61
C VAL A 411 -15.25 6.59 -7.72
N SER A 412 -15.15 5.69 -6.73
CA SER A 412 -15.85 4.41 -6.71
C SER A 412 -17.38 4.53 -6.75
N LYS A 413 -17.96 5.69 -6.40
CA LYS A 413 -19.41 5.97 -6.51
C LYS A 413 -19.84 6.47 -7.88
N TYR A 414 -18.91 6.72 -8.79
CA TYR A 414 -19.15 7.28 -10.12
C TYR A 414 -18.67 6.35 -11.25
N ILE A 415 -18.24 5.12 -10.97
CA ILE A 415 -17.70 4.21 -12.01
C ILE A 415 -18.65 4.02 -13.19
N HIS A 416 -19.96 3.85 -12.93
CA HIS A 416 -20.96 3.78 -14.00
C HIS A 416 -21.05 5.09 -14.79
N TRP A 417 -21.17 6.22 -14.11
CA TRP A 417 -21.21 7.54 -14.75
C TRP A 417 -19.95 7.83 -15.59
N ILE A 418 -18.77 7.43 -15.10
CA ILE A 418 -17.52 7.59 -15.84
C ILE A 418 -17.55 6.74 -17.11
N LYS A 419 -17.95 5.46 -17.03
CA LYS A 419 -18.06 4.58 -18.19
C LYS A 419 -19.05 5.13 -19.23
N ASP A 420 -20.22 5.58 -18.78
CA ASP A 420 -21.25 6.16 -19.66
C ASP A 420 -20.78 7.48 -20.30
N GLY A 421 -20.09 8.31 -19.54
CA GLY A 421 -19.48 9.55 -20.01
C GLY A 421 -18.39 9.30 -21.06
N ILE A 422 -17.49 8.34 -20.81
CA ILE A 422 -16.48 7.90 -21.78
C ILE A 422 -17.16 7.41 -23.06
N ASN A 423 -18.16 6.53 -22.95
CA ASN A 423 -18.88 6.01 -24.11
C ASN A 423 -19.53 7.14 -24.92
N THR A 424 -20.18 8.09 -24.25
CA THR A 424 -20.82 9.26 -24.88
C THR A 424 -19.80 10.13 -25.61
N LEU A 425 -18.63 10.35 -25.02
CA LEU A 425 -17.53 11.12 -25.60
C LEU A 425 -16.86 10.41 -26.79
N MET A 426 -16.88 9.07 -26.81
CA MET A 426 -16.22 8.24 -27.84
C MET A 426 -17.15 7.82 -28.98
N THR A 427 -18.48 7.79 -28.80
CA THR A 427 -19.43 7.47 -29.88
C THR A 427 -19.40 8.54 -30.99
N LYS A 428 -19.09 8.10 -32.22
CA LYS A 428 -18.87 8.91 -33.42
C LYS A 428 -20.04 9.85 -33.75
N GLY A 429 -19.90 11.14 -33.43
CA GLY A 429 -20.40 12.21 -34.28
C GLY A 429 -19.46 12.34 -35.48
N GLY A 430 -19.99 12.29 -36.71
CA GLY A 430 -19.22 12.10 -37.95
C GLY A 430 -18.04 13.04 -38.19
N ARG A 431 -17.07 12.55 -38.99
CA ARG A 431 -15.91 13.25 -39.61
C ARG A 431 -15.45 14.51 -38.86
N ALA A 432 -14.33 14.37 -38.14
CA ALA A 432 -13.53 15.46 -37.63
C ALA A 432 -13.22 16.49 -38.74
N LYS A 433 -14.05 17.53 -38.84
CA LYS A 433 -13.57 18.82 -39.31
C LYS A 433 -12.67 19.33 -38.21
N ARG A 434 -11.44 19.72 -38.56
CA ARG A 434 -10.56 20.54 -37.71
C ARG A 434 -11.32 21.82 -37.37
N HIS A 435 -12.13 21.77 -36.32
CA HIS A 435 -12.82 22.93 -35.80
C HIS A 435 -11.91 23.55 -34.75
N HIS A 436 -11.32 24.70 -35.09
CA HIS A 436 -11.10 25.78 -34.12
C HIS A 436 -12.48 26.31 -33.68
N GLY A 437 -13.29 25.44 -33.06
CA GLY A 437 -14.65 25.74 -32.61
C GLY A 437 -14.73 25.83 -31.10
N THR A 438 -15.80 26.45 -30.61
CA THR A 438 -16.17 26.50 -29.18
C THR A 438 -16.18 25.10 -28.56
N ILE A 439 -15.55 24.93 -27.39
CA ILE A 439 -15.49 23.66 -26.65
C ILE A 439 -16.90 23.10 -26.46
N LYS A 440 -17.12 21.85 -26.87
CA LYS A 440 -18.41 21.18 -26.69
C LYS A 440 -18.61 20.84 -25.21
N ARG A 441 -19.53 21.54 -24.54
CA ARG A 441 -19.88 21.29 -23.14
C ARG A 441 -21.16 20.45 -23.06
N LEU A 442 -21.05 19.32 -22.39
CA LEU A 442 -22.11 18.34 -22.17
C LEU A 442 -22.36 18.22 -20.67
N VAL A 443 -23.58 17.81 -20.33
CA VAL A 443 -24.00 17.57 -18.95
C VAL A 443 -24.67 16.21 -18.92
N LEU A 444 -24.21 15.32 -18.03
CA LEU A 444 -24.66 13.93 -17.95
C LEU A 444 -25.07 13.53 -16.53
#